data_AF-A0A1G9LWV6-F1
#
_entry.id   AF-A0A1G9LWV6-F1
#
_cell.length_a   1.000
_cell.length_b   1.000
_cell.length_c   1.000
_cell.angle_alpha   90.00
_cell.angle_beta   90.00
_cell.angle_gamma   90.00
#
_symmetry.space_group_name_H-M   'P 1'
#
loop_
_entity.id
_entity.type
_entity.pdbx_description
1 polymer ?
#
loop_
_entity_poly.entity_id
_entity_poly.type
_entity_poly.pdbx_seq_one_letter_code
_entity_poly.pdbx_strand_id
1 'polypeptide(L)'
;MDGVARPTRYQHTSSDAKALLAAGESAGIEYKREAKAVKSATLAALANWVALDPSREVAHLLVGVEEVTDRATGLTSGIVYGLSNGLEKSVAQILDVSSSIYPIPVDLFMVEEAVDEEHPFLRVELRPTMAPHHDGQGRRQTRQGRSTRAMTDDELLQVYLDREAGTFAARFRHTTTELREAVGAVGSQVDLIAEAIERNIGGPLEELTATAHRAVSAAEDAESAAMNAGSAANMLEDGVTKVERMVRDLSEVVDELQDDSLDALVSRVFHLRRRVWWVFSLDTSKRSSTAAERLTRWMRQQLSGDISPEAARNSWELRVWDQLLAERKEQKGGRGTLKWWTSAAAEIKSYLKSPAFQGPDLPDLRTELNGDINEALDDPESLTHEFYDSLQR
;
A
#
# COMPACT_ATOMS: atom_id res chain seq x y z
N MET A 1 16.49 -58.38 -15.61
CA MET A 1 17.49 -59.33 -16.11
C MET A 1 18.42 -59.64 -14.97
N ASP A 2 18.45 -60.90 -14.55
CA ASP A 2 19.29 -61.38 -13.45
C ASP A 2 20.76 -61.11 -13.75
N GLY A 3 21.41 -60.34 -12.87
CA GLY A 3 22.82 -59.95 -12.94
C GLY A 3 23.78 -61.09 -12.56
N VAL A 4 23.45 -62.34 -12.92
CA VAL A 4 24.36 -63.46 -12.75
C VAL A 4 25.31 -63.47 -13.94
N ALA A 5 26.59 -63.18 -13.69
CA ALA A 5 27.63 -63.26 -14.71
C ALA A 5 27.61 -64.66 -15.35
N ARG A 6 27.30 -64.73 -16.65
CA ARG A 6 27.29 -65.99 -17.38
C ARG A 6 28.73 -66.49 -17.51
N PRO A 7 29.03 -67.76 -17.18
CA PRO A 7 30.38 -68.30 -17.30
C PRO A 7 30.83 -68.30 -18.77
N THR A 8 32.03 -67.81 -19.01
CA THR A 8 32.67 -67.73 -20.33
C THR A 8 33.62 -68.90 -20.62
N ARG A 9 33.78 -69.80 -19.65
CA ARG A 9 34.70 -70.95 -19.74
C ARG A 9 34.16 -72.15 -18.97
N TYR A 10 34.12 -73.31 -19.63
CA TYR A 10 33.69 -74.58 -19.07
C TYR A 10 34.79 -75.63 -19.20
N GLN A 11 35.08 -76.32 -18.10
CA GLN A 11 36.05 -77.45 -18.05
C GLN A 11 35.64 -78.59 -18.98
N HIS A 12 34.34 -78.90 -19.01
CA HIS A 12 33.74 -79.92 -19.86
C HIS A 12 32.74 -79.30 -20.83
N THR A 13 32.34 -80.06 -21.84
CA THR A 13 31.27 -79.61 -22.74
C THR A 13 29.96 -79.34 -21.97
N SER A 14 29.47 -78.09 -22.01
CA SER A 14 28.24 -77.65 -21.33
C SER A 14 26.99 -78.35 -21.88
N SER A 15 25.89 -78.32 -21.10
CA SER A 15 24.59 -78.84 -21.54
C SER A 15 24.09 -78.18 -22.82
N ASP A 16 24.29 -76.87 -22.92
CA ASP A 16 23.86 -76.05 -24.05
C ASP A 16 24.66 -76.44 -25.29
N ALA A 17 25.99 -76.58 -25.16
CA ALA A 17 26.83 -77.03 -26.26
C ALA A 17 26.48 -78.45 -26.71
N LYS A 18 26.17 -79.39 -25.79
CA LYS A 18 25.70 -80.74 -26.15
C LYS A 18 24.39 -80.72 -26.93
N ALA A 19 23.44 -79.88 -26.52
CA ALA A 19 22.17 -79.73 -27.23
C ALA A 19 22.39 -79.16 -28.65
N LEU A 20 23.25 -78.15 -28.78
CA LEU A 20 23.60 -77.56 -30.08
C LEU A 20 24.31 -78.56 -31.00
N LEU A 21 25.22 -79.38 -30.48
CA LEU A 21 25.91 -80.44 -31.25
C LEU A 21 24.93 -81.52 -31.73
N ALA A 22 23.96 -81.90 -30.89
CA ALA A 22 22.94 -82.89 -31.25
C ALA A 22 21.93 -82.38 -32.29
N ALA A 23 21.70 -81.07 -32.35
CA ALA A 23 20.71 -80.46 -33.25
C ALA A 23 21.17 -80.39 -34.74
N GLY A 24 22.48 -80.39 -35.01
CA GLY A 24 23.02 -80.20 -36.35
C GLY A 24 22.99 -78.74 -36.84
N GLU A 25 23.51 -78.47 -38.05
CA GLU A 25 23.47 -77.13 -38.63
C GLU A 25 22.04 -76.74 -39.05
N SER A 26 21.70 -75.48 -38.83
CA SER A 26 20.40 -74.92 -39.19
C SER A 26 20.53 -73.45 -39.62
N ALA A 27 19.40 -72.74 -39.73
CA ALA A 27 19.43 -71.31 -40.01
C ALA A 27 20.05 -70.51 -38.85
N GLY A 28 19.89 -70.97 -37.61
CA GLY A 28 20.41 -70.31 -36.41
C GLY A 28 21.64 -70.98 -35.80
N ILE A 29 22.12 -72.09 -36.38
CA ILE A 29 23.29 -72.84 -35.88
C ILE A 29 24.24 -73.10 -37.05
N GLU A 30 25.49 -72.68 -36.92
CA GLU A 30 26.54 -72.89 -37.91
C GLU A 30 27.74 -73.58 -37.27
N TYR A 31 28.37 -74.52 -37.98
CA TYR A 31 29.62 -75.14 -37.54
C TYR A 31 30.78 -74.71 -38.44
N LYS A 32 31.94 -74.52 -37.82
CA LYS A 32 33.20 -74.29 -38.51
C LYS A 32 34.28 -75.13 -37.86
N ARG A 33 34.95 -75.96 -38.64
CA ARG A 33 36.05 -76.80 -38.14
C ARG A 33 37.22 -75.97 -37.62
N GLU A 34 37.49 -74.82 -38.22
CA GLU A 34 38.62 -73.96 -37.84
C GLU A 34 38.19 -72.49 -37.75
N ALA A 35 38.83 -71.71 -36.88
CA ALA A 35 38.57 -70.28 -36.74
C ALA A 35 38.81 -69.49 -38.04
N LYS A 36 39.81 -69.88 -38.84
CA LYS A 36 40.07 -69.27 -40.15
C LYS A 36 38.95 -69.43 -41.17
N ALA A 37 38.05 -70.40 -40.96
CA ALA A 37 36.90 -70.61 -41.83
C ALA A 37 35.73 -69.67 -41.48
N VAL A 38 35.78 -68.99 -40.33
CA VAL A 38 34.81 -67.97 -39.94
C VAL A 38 35.01 -66.74 -40.81
N LYS A 39 33.97 -66.36 -41.55
CA LYS A 39 33.98 -65.19 -42.45
C LYS A 39 33.01 -64.14 -41.95
N SER A 40 33.29 -62.88 -42.26
CA SER A 40 32.39 -61.76 -41.92
C SER A 40 30.98 -61.94 -42.52
N ALA A 41 30.90 -62.53 -43.72
CA ALA A 41 29.62 -62.92 -44.34
C ALA A 41 28.80 -63.88 -43.47
N THR A 42 29.43 -64.86 -42.82
CA THR A 42 28.74 -65.82 -41.93
C THR A 42 28.21 -65.11 -40.67
N LEU A 43 29.05 -64.29 -40.03
CA LEU A 43 28.67 -63.55 -38.82
C LEU A 43 27.55 -62.55 -39.11
N ALA A 44 27.66 -61.78 -40.19
CA ALA A 44 26.63 -60.82 -40.61
C ALA A 44 25.31 -61.53 -40.97
N ALA A 45 25.37 -62.66 -41.68
CA ALA A 45 24.17 -63.42 -42.05
C ALA A 45 23.44 -64.01 -40.85
N LEU A 46 24.16 -64.53 -39.85
CA LEU A 46 23.58 -65.01 -38.61
C LEU A 46 22.94 -63.87 -37.80
N ALA A 47 23.62 -62.73 -37.66
CA ALA A 47 23.07 -61.58 -36.94
C ALA A 47 21.83 -61.01 -37.63
N ASN A 48 21.81 -60.95 -38.97
CA ASN A 48 20.63 -60.53 -39.72
C ASN A 48 19.48 -61.54 -39.61
N TRP A 49 19.77 -62.84 -39.53
CA TRP A 49 18.73 -63.85 -39.31
C TRP A 49 18.04 -63.68 -37.96
N VAL A 50 18.78 -63.31 -36.92
CA VAL A 50 18.22 -62.94 -35.61
C VAL A 50 17.35 -61.68 -35.74
N ALA A 51 17.86 -60.65 -36.44
CA ALA A 51 17.15 -59.36 -36.57
C ALA A 51 15.82 -59.43 -37.34
N LEU A 52 15.62 -60.45 -38.19
CA LEU A 52 14.40 -60.59 -38.99
C LEU A 52 13.17 -61.08 -38.20
N ASP A 53 13.36 -61.56 -36.98
CA ASP A 53 12.29 -62.12 -36.18
C ASP A 53 12.54 -61.80 -34.71
N PRO A 54 11.74 -60.92 -34.10
CA PRO A 54 11.93 -60.48 -32.71
C PRO A 54 11.87 -61.61 -31.67
N SER A 55 11.31 -62.77 -32.01
CA SER A 55 11.31 -63.94 -31.12
C SER A 55 12.67 -64.64 -31.04
N ARG A 56 13.58 -64.34 -31.96
CA ARG A 56 14.94 -64.90 -31.99
C ARG A 56 15.84 -64.01 -31.16
N GLU A 57 16.42 -64.59 -30.13
CA GLU A 57 17.34 -63.85 -29.28
C GLU A 57 18.79 -63.90 -29.81
N VAL A 58 19.24 -65.07 -30.25
CA VAL A 58 20.65 -65.33 -30.54
C VAL A 58 20.79 -66.37 -31.65
N ALA A 59 21.88 -66.27 -32.42
CA ALA A 59 22.34 -67.33 -33.30
C ALA A 59 23.63 -67.93 -32.75
N HIS A 60 23.90 -69.19 -33.06
CA HIS A 60 25.05 -69.94 -32.55
C HIS A 60 26.04 -70.30 -33.66
N LEU A 61 27.31 -70.06 -33.39
CA LEU A 61 28.43 -70.55 -34.20
C LEU A 61 29.32 -71.41 -33.31
N LEU A 62 29.52 -72.67 -33.68
CA LEU A 62 30.47 -73.54 -33.00
C LEU A 62 31.74 -73.65 -33.85
N VAL A 63 32.88 -73.31 -33.27
CA VAL A 63 34.18 -73.30 -33.94
C VAL A 63 35.09 -74.36 -33.33
N GLY A 64 35.68 -75.22 -34.14
CA GLY A 64 36.29 -76.48 -33.70
C GLY A 64 35.32 -77.67 -33.83
N VAL A 65 34.25 -77.52 -34.62
CA VAL A 65 33.20 -78.52 -34.83
C VAL A 65 33.00 -78.74 -36.32
N GLU A 66 32.86 -80.00 -36.73
CA GLU A 66 32.53 -80.41 -38.09
C GLU A 66 31.16 -81.09 -38.11
N GLU A 67 30.33 -80.78 -39.10
CA GLU A 67 29.06 -81.47 -39.27
C GLU A 67 29.28 -82.82 -39.94
N VAL A 68 28.75 -83.88 -39.34
CA VAL A 68 28.79 -85.23 -39.88
C VAL A 68 27.37 -85.75 -40.04
N THR A 69 27.07 -86.26 -41.23
CA THR A 69 25.83 -86.97 -41.52
C THR A 69 26.04 -88.46 -41.31
N ASP A 70 25.27 -89.05 -40.40
CA ASP A 70 25.19 -90.50 -40.27
C ASP A 70 24.53 -91.08 -41.53
N ARG A 71 25.27 -91.96 -42.22
CA ARG A 71 24.80 -92.58 -43.47
C ARG A 71 23.62 -93.53 -43.27
N ALA A 72 23.44 -94.10 -42.08
CA ALA A 72 22.37 -95.04 -41.78
C ALA A 72 21.06 -94.33 -41.40
N THR A 73 21.14 -93.27 -40.59
CA THR A 73 19.96 -92.55 -40.08
C THR A 73 19.63 -91.28 -40.87
N GLY A 74 20.59 -90.75 -41.65
CA GLY A 74 20.47 -89.46 -42.34
C GLY A 74 20.54 -88.25 -41.40
N LEU A 75 20.68 -88.46 -40.09
CA LEU A 75 20.76 -87.40 -39.10
C LEU A 75 22.11 -86.70 -39.21
N THR A 76 22.09 -85.37 -39.09
CA THR A 76 23.31 -84.57 -39.02
C THR A 76 23.56 -84.12 -37.59
N SER A 77 24.82 -84.19 -37.17
CA SER A 77 25.26 -83.78 -35.84
C SER A 77 26.65 -83.18 -35.91
N GLY A 78 26.99 -82.35 -34.92
CA GLY A 78 28.32 -81.79 -34.76
C GLY A 78 29.25 -82.76 -34.07
N ILE A 79 30.44 -83.00 -34.65
CA ILE A 79 31.55 -83.70 -34.00
C ILE A 79 32.63 -82.67 -33.65
N VAL A 80 33.05 -82.69 -32.39
CA VAL A 80 34.12 -81.81 -31.87
C VAL A 80 35.47 -82.29 -32.39
N TYR A 81 36.16 -81.43 -33.13
CA TYR A 81 37.53 -81.61 -33.61
C TYR A 81 38.55 -80.81 -32.81
N GLY A 82 38.08 -79.81 -32.06
CA GLY A 82 38.89 -78.89 -31.29
C GLY A 82 39.59 -77.84 -32.15
N LEU A 83 40.34 -76.95 -31.48
CA LEU A 83 41.05 -75.83 -32.12
C LEU A 83 42.57 -75.99 -31.99
N SER A 84 43.20 -76.45 -33.07
CA SER A 84 44.65 -76.76 -33.11
C SER A 84 45.57 -75.58 -32.83
N ASN A 85 45.12 -74.34 -33.10
CA ASN A 85 45.87 -73.13 -32.84
C ASN A 85 45.65 -72.56 -31.42
N GLY A 86 44.85 -73.23 -30.59
CA GLY A 86 44.43 -72.79 -29.27
C GLY A 86 43.20 -71.88 -29.28
N LEU A 87 42.52 -71.80 -28.12
CA LEU A 87 41.31 -71.01 -27.93
C LEU A 87 41.57 -69.50 -28.07
N GLU A 88 42.60 -68.98 -27.41
CA GLU A 88 42.90 -67.54 -27.38
C GLU A 88 43.16 -66.96 -28.78
N LYS A 89 43.99 -67.62 -29.60
CA LYS A 89 44.25 -67.20 -30.98
C LYS A 89 42.99 -67.28 -31.85
N SER A 90 42.15 -68.28 -31.61
CA SER A 90 40.89 -68.46 -32.33
C SER A 90 39.89 -67.35 -31.96
N VAL A 91 39.80 -66.98 -30.68
CA VAL A 91 39.00 -65.84 -30.19
C VAL A 91 39.47 -64.54 -30.86
N ALA A 92 40.77 -64.24 -30.79
CA ALA A 92 41.33 -63.04 -31.40
C ALA A 92 41.06 -62.97 -32.91
N GLN A 93 41.18 -64.10 -33.61
CA GLN A 93 40.88 -64.19 -35.04
C GLN A 93 39.40 -63.92 -35.35
N ILE A 94 38.47 -64.46 -34.58
CA ILE A 94 37.03 -64.23 -34.80
C ILE A 94 36.67 -62.77 -34.50
N LEU A 95 37.24 -62.18 -33.45
CA LEU A 95 37.07 -60.76 -33.14
C LEU A 95 37.61 -59.87 -34.25
N ASP A 96 38.79 -60.18 -34.80
CA ASP A 96 39.36 -59.48 -35.96
C ASP A 96 38.42 -59.54 -37.17
N VAL A 97 37.89 -60.73 -37.50
CA VAL A 97 36.89 -60.88 -38.58
C VAL A 97 35.62 -60.05 -38.31
N SER A 98 35.15 -60.00 -37.07
CA SER A 98 33.96 -59.25 -36.67
C SER A 98 34.11 -57.74 -36.86
N SER A 99 35.35 -57.22 -36.73
CA SER A 99 35.65 -55.79 -36.89
C SER A 99 35.39 -55.26 -38.31
N SER A 100 35.35 -56.16 -39.30
CA SER A 100 35.05 -55.83 -40.70
C SER A 100 33.55 -55.74 -41.03
N ILE A 101 32.68 -55.87 -40.02
CA ILE A 101 31.22 -55.84 -40.18
C ILE A 101 30.68 -54.45 -39.83
N TYR A 102 29.79 -53.95 -40.67
CA TYR A 102 29.20 -52.62 -40.59
C TYR A 102 27.67 -52.72 -40.44
N PRO A 103 26.98 -51.69 -39.91
CA PRO A 103 27.48 -50.38 -39.48
C PRO A 103 28.26 -50.41 -38.16
N ILE A 104 27.98 -51.39 -37.31
CA ILE A 104 28.71 -51.67 -36.07
C ILE A 104 28.99 -53.18 -36.06
N PRO A 105 30.16 -53.63 -35.61
CA PRO A 105 30.42 -55.06 -35.41
C PRO A 105 29.30 -55.75 -34.64
N VAL A 106 29.01 -57.00 -35.01
CA VAL A 106 28.01 -57.82 -34.32
C VAL A 106 28.46 -58.10 -32.89
N ASP A 107 27.49 -58.29 -32.00
CA ASP A 107 27.77 -58.63 -30.61
C ASP A 107 28.07 -60.12 -30.52
N LEU A 108 29.26 -60.45 -29.99
CA LEU A 108 29.79 -61.81 -29.92
C LEU A 108 30.05 -62.15 -28.46
N PHE A 109 29.24 -63.05 -27.90
CA PHE A 109 29.51 -63.65 -26.60
C PHE A 109 30.20 -65.00 -26.80
N MET A 110 31.50 -65.05 -26.51
CA MET A 110 32.32 -66.24 -26.72
C MET A 110 32.44 -67.07 -25.44
N VAL A 111 32.20 -68.36 -25.57
CA VAL A 111 32.32 -69.34 -24.49
C VAL A 111 33.34 -70.40 -24.90
N GLU A 112 34.35 -70.58 -24.06
CA GLU A 112 35.32 -71.66 -24.17
C GLU A 112 34.71 -72.95 -23.60
N GLU A 113 34.57 -73.97 -24.42
CA GLU A 113 33.97 -75.26 -24.05
C GLU A 113 35.04 -76.35 -23.99
N ALA A 114 34.89 -77.29 -23.05
CA ALA A 114 35.72 -78.49 -22.93
C ALA A 114 37.23 -78.19 -22.74
N VAL A 115 37.57 -77.19 -21.93
CA VAL A 115 38.98 -76.76 -21.77
C VAL A 115 39.90 -77.78 -21.09
N ASP A 116 39.36 -78.73 -20.33
CA ASP A 116 40.10 -79.81 -19.68
C ASP A 116 40.05 -81.12 -20.51
N GLU A 117 39.47 -81.08 -21.70
CA GLU A 117 39.37 -82.22 -22.63
C GLU A 117 40.39 -82.10 -23.78
N GLU A 118 40.57 -83.17 -24.55
CA GLU A 118 41.56 -83.23 -25.64
C GLU A 118 41.25 -82.26 -26.79
N HIS A 119 39.96 -81.93 -26.98
CA HIS A 119 39.48 -81.16 -28.13
C HIS A 119 38.65 -79.94 -27.69
N PRO A 120 39.28 -78.91 -27.09
CA PRO A 120 38.58 -77.69 -26.70
C PRO A 120 38.09 -76.92 -27.93
N PHE A 121 36.89 -76.33 -27.83
CA PHE A 121 36.24 -75.63 -28.92
C PHE A 121 35.53 -74.35 -28.43
N LEU A 122 35.08 -73.52 -29.36
CA LEU A 122 34.38 -72.26 -29.03
C LEU A 122 32.90 -72.37 -29.38
N ARG A 123 32.06 -71.95 -28.45
CA ARG A 123 30.66 -71.64 -28.70
C ARG A 123 30.49 -70.13 -28.71
N VAL A 124 30.12 -69.60 -29.86
CA VAL A 124 29.92 -68.16 -30.06
C VAL A 124 28.43 -67.89 -30.19
N GLU A 125 27.93 -67.02 -29.34
CA GLU A 125 26.58 -66.47 -29.38
C GLU A 125 26.62 -65.14 -30.12
N LEU A 126 25.79 -65.01 -31.15
CA LEU A 126 25.75 -63.85 -32.03
C LEU A 126 24.44 -63.09 -31.87
N ARG A 127 24.55 -61.78 -31.65
CA ARG A 127 23.40 -60.86 -31.56
C ARG A 127 23.60 -59.65 -32.48
N PRO A 128 22.52 -59.13 -33.09
CA PRO A 128 22.62 -57.91 -33.88
C PRO A 128 22.79 -56.70 -32.97
N THR A 129 23.82 -55.89 -33.20
CA THR A 129 23.99 -54.58 -32.54
C THR A 129 23.21 -53.47 -33.26
N MET A 130 23.31 -53.42 -34.58
CA MET A 130 22.65 -52.41 -35.41
C MET A 130 22.33 -52.99 -36.80
N ALA A 131 21.32 -53.85 -36.86
CA ALA A 131 20.88 -54.45 -38.12
C ALA A 131 20.28 -53.38 -39.10
N PRO A 132 20.28 -53.63 -40.42
CA PRO A 132 20.89 -54.79 -41.08
C PRO A 132 22.41 -54.64 -41.18
N HIS A 133 23.11 -55.72 -40.86
CA HIS A 133 24.57 -55.84 -40.93
C HIS A 133 25.04 -56.16 -42.35
N HIS A 134 26.19 -55.60 -42.69
CA HIS A 134 26.90 -55.82 -43.94
C HIS A 134 28.21 -56.55 -43.68
N ASP A 135 28.56 -57.48 -44.56
CA ASP A 135 29.89 -58.07 -44.55
C ASP A 135 30.97 -57.07 -45.04
N GLY A 136 32.24 -57.47 -44.97
CA GLY A 136 33.36 -56.64 -45.44
C GLY A 136 33.35 -56.32 -46.95
N GLN A 137 32.41 -56.91 -47.72
CA GLN A 137 32.17 -56.60 -49.14
C GLN A 137 30.92 -55.74 -49.35
N GLY A 138 30.27 -55.28 -48.27
CA GLY A 138 29.06 -54.46 -48.31
C GLY A 138 27.77 -55.24 -48.56
N ARG A 139 27.81 -56.58 -48.59
CA ARG A 139 26.64 -57.41 -48.91
C ARG A 139 25.76 -57.60 -47.67
N ARG A 140 24.44 -57.47 -47.87
CA ARG A 140 23.42 -57.76 -46.84
C ARG A 140 22.83 -59.14 -47.10
N GLN A 141 23.23 -60.09 -46.27
CA GLN A 141 22.81 -61.49 -46.39
C GLN A 141 22.11 -61.95 -45.12
N THR A 142 21.29 -62.98 -45.25
CA THR A 142 20.63 -63.68 -44.14
C THR A 142 20.67 -65.19 -44.40
N ARG A 143 20.33 -65.98 -43.37
CA ARG A 143 20.32 -67.43 -43.44
C ARG A 143 19.02 -67.96 -44.05
N GLN A 144 19.14 -68.96 -44.92
CA GLN A 144 18.04 -69.75 -45.46
C GLN A 144 18.39 -71.23 -45.32
N GLY A 145 17.95 -71.84 -44.23
CA GLY A 145 18.42 -73.17 -43.82
C GLY A 145 19.93 -73.15 -43.61
N ARG A 146 20.64 -74.07 -44.27
CA ARG A 146 22.11 -74.21 -44.20
C ARG A 146 22.87 -73.30 -45.17
N SER A 147 22.16 -72.51 -45.98
CA SER A 147 22.76 -71.60 -46.95
C SER A 147 22.54 -70.14 -46.56
N THR A 148 23.23 -69.25 -47.24
CA THR A 148 23.04 -67.79 -47.17
C THR A 148 22.36 -67.29 -48.43
N ARG A 149 21.47 -66.32 -48.30
CA ARG A 149 20.90 -65.57 -49.43
C ARG A 149 20.98 -64.08 -49.17
N ALA A 150 20.83 -63.28 -50.23
CA ALA A 150 20.61 -61.85 -50.07
C ALA A 150 19.30 -61.60 -49.30
N MET A 151 19.29 -60.57 -48.46
CA MET A 151 18.04 -60.06 -47.88
C MET A 151 17.20 -59.43 -48.99
N THR A 152 15.89 -59.62 -48.92
CA THR A 152 14.94 -58.95 -49.82
C THR A 152 14.75 -57.50 -49.42
N ASP A 153 14.23 -56.68 -50.33
CA ASP A 153 13.98 -55.26 -50.05
C ASP A 153 12.98 -55.06 -48.91
N ASP A 154 11.94 -55.90 -48.84
CA ASP A 154 10.93 -55.87 -47.77
C ASP A 154 11.55 -56.18 -46.40
N GLU A 155 12.41 -57.20 -46.33
CA GLU A 155 13.13 -57.57 -45.12
C GLU A 155 14.07 -56.46 -44.65
N LEU A 156 14.77 -55.82 -45.59
CA LEU A 156 15.63 -54.67 -45.27
C LEU A 156 14.80 -53.50 -44.75
N LEU A 157 13.71 -53.17 -45.44
CA LEU A 157 12.81 -52.09 -45.04
C LEU A 157 12.24 -52.34 -43.65
N GLN A 158 11.80 -53.56 -43.35
CA GLN A 158 11.28 -53.92 -42.03
C GLN A 158 12.31 -53.66 -40.93
N VAL A 159 13.54 -54.16 -41.10
CA VAL A 159 14.61 -53.95 -40.12
C VAL A 159 14.94 -52.46 -39.94
N TYR A 160 14.95 -51.68 -41.02
CA TYR A 160 15.13 -50.23 -40.92
C TYR A 160 13.99 -49.55 -40.16
N LEU A 161 12.74 -49.89 -40.48
CA LEU A 161 11.57 -49.32 -39.80
C LEU A 161 11.56 -49.65 -38.31
N ASP A 162 11.88 -50.89 -37.93
CA ASP A 162 11.95 -51.29 -36.52
C ASP A 162 13.05 -50.50 -35.77
N ARG A 163 14.22 -50.31 -36.41
CA ARG A 163 15.32 -49.52 -35.86
C ARG A 163 14.96 -48.04 -35.70
N GLU A 164 14.37 -47.45 -36.73
CA GLU A 164 13.96 -46.04 -36.70
C GLU A 164 12.80 -45.83 -35.72
N ALA A 165 11.85 -46.77 -35.62
CA ALA A 165 10.76 -46.72 -34.65
C ALA A 165 11.28 -46.76 -33.20
N GLY A 166 12.27 -47.62 -32.91
CA GLY A 166 12.94 -47.66 -31.62
C GLY A 166 13.64 -46.34 -31.27
N THR A 167 14.38 -45.78 -32.23
CA THR A 167 15.09 -44.50 -32.08
C THR A 167 14.10 -43.34 -31.89
N PHE A 168 13.03 -43.31 -32.69
CA PHE A 168 11.96 -42.33 -32.60
C PHE A 168 11.28 -42.38 -31.23
N ALA A 169 10.90 -43.56 -30.76
CA ALA A 169 10.26 -43.73 -29.46
C ALA A 169 11.16 -43.26 -28.31
N ALA A 170 12.48 -43.53 -28.39
CA ALA A 170 13.44 -43.06 -27.39
C ALA A 170 13.55 -41.53 -27.37
N ARG A 171 13.72 -40.90 -28.54
CA ARG A 171 13.78 -39.44 -28.68
C ARG A 171 12.48 -38.78 -28.22
N PHE A 172 11.33 -39.34 -28.61
CA PHE A 172 10.02 -38.83 -28.23
C PHE A 172 9.80 -38.85 -26.72
N ARG A 173 10.17 -39.95 -26.03
CA ARG A 173 10.13 -40.03 -24.57
C ARG A 173 11.03 -38.99 -23.90
N HIS A 174 12.24 -38.80 -24.43
CA HIS A 174 13.17 -37.81 -23.92
C HIS A 174 12.61 -36.39 -24.05
N THR A 175 12.20 -35.99 -25.26
CA THR A 175 11.61 -34.67 -25.51
C THR A 175 10.33 -34.43 -24.68
N THR A 176 9.50 -35.46 -24.48
CA THR A 176 8.30 -35.35 -23.62
C THR A 176 8.67 -35.09 -22.16
N THR A 177 9.78 -35.65 -21.69
CA THR A 177 10.29 -35.44 -20.33
C THR A 177 10.79 -34.01 -20.18
N GLU A 178 11.62 -33.54 -21.12
CA GLU A 178 12.10 -32.15 -21.15
C GLU A 178 10.94 -31.15 -21.21
N LEU A 179 9.91 -31.40 -22.02
CA LEU A 179 8.73 -30.54 -22.11
C LEU A 179 7.96 -30.49 -20.79
N ARG A 180 7.78 -31.63 -20.11
CA ARG A 180 7.13 -31.68 -18.79
C ARG A 180 7.90 -30.89 -17.75
N GLU A 181 9.22 -31.00 -17.73
CA GLU A 181 10.08 -30.25 -16.83
C GLU A 181 10.01 -28.75 -17.11
N ALA A 182 10.06 -28.34 -18.38
CA ALA A 182 9.93 -26.94 -18.79
C ALA A 182 8.56 -26.35 -18.41
N VAL A 183 7.47 -27.09 -18.64
CA VAL A 183 6.12 -26.67 -18.22
C VAL A 183 6.02 -26.57 -16.69
N GLY A 184 6.61 -27.51 -15.96
CA GLY A 184 6.68 -27.46 -14.50
C GLY A 184 7.43 -26.23 -13.98
N ALA A 185 8.53 -25.86 -14.63
CA ALA A 185 9.29 -24.65 -14.29
C ALA A 185 8.52 -23.35 -14.61
N VAL A 186 7.77 -23.31 -15.71
CA VAL A 186 6.88 -22.17 -16.02
C VAL A 186 5.76 -22.08 -14.98
N GLY A 187 5.17 -23.21 -14.59
CA GLY A 187 4.15 -23.25 -13.54
C GLY A 187 4.65 -22.67 -12.22
N SER A 188 5.83 -23.11 -11.75
CA SER A 188 6.41 -22.58 -10.51
C SER A 188 6.77 -21.10 -10.61
N GLN A 189 7.20 -20.63 -11.78
CA GLN A 189 7.44 -19.20 -12.00
C GLN A 189 6.16 -18.37 -11.95
N VAL A 190 5.05 -18.88 -12.49
CA VAL A 190 3.74 -18.23 -12.40
C VAL A 190 3.28 -18.15 -10.95
N ASP A 191 3.45 -19.22 -10.17
CA ASP A 191 3.10 -19.22 -8.74
C ASP A 191 3.92 -18.18 -7.95
N LEU A 192 5.23 -18.09 -8.22
CA LEU A 192 6.09 -17.06 -7.62
C LEU A 192 5.66 -15.63 -8.01
N ILE A 193 5.24 -15.43 -9.26
CA ILE A 193 4.71 -14.12 -9.71
C ILE A 193 3.39 -13.81 -9.00
N ALA A 194 2.49 -14.78 -8.86
CA ALA A 194 1.22 -14.61 -8.16
C ALA A 194 1.45 -14.23 -6.68
N GLU A 195 2.34 -14.94 -5.99
CA GLU A 195 2.72 -14.62 -4.60
C GLU A 195 3.36 -13.23 -4.50
N ALA A 196 4.21 -12.86 -5.47
CA ALA A 196 4.83 -11.54 -5.51
C ALA A 196 3.80 -10.42 -5.76
N ILE A 197 2.78 -10.65 -6.59
CA ILE A 197 1.68 -9.70 -6.81
C ILE A 197 0.87 -9.52 -5.53
N GLU A 198 0.52 -10.62 -4.86
CA GLU A 198 -0.25 -10.55 -3.61
C GLU A 198 0.52 -9.79 -2.52
N ARG A 199 1.81 -10.08 -2.36
CA ARG A 199 2.68 -9.43 -1.37
C ARG A 199 2.95 -7.95 -1.67
N ASN A 200 3.27 -7.62 -2.93
CA ASN A 200 3.75 -6.27 -3.27
C ASN A 200 2.65 -5.33 -3.78
N ILE A 201 1.49 -5.86 -4.18
CA ILE A 201 0.38 -5.06 -4.71
C ILE A 201 -0.85 -5.25 -3.84
N GLY A 202 -1.27 -6.48 -3.58
CA GLY A 202 -2.48 -6.79 -2.80
C GLY A 202 -2.44 -6.17 -1.40
N GLY A 203 -1.45 -6.58 -0.58
CA GLY A 203 -1.31 -6.08 0.79
C GLY A 203 -1.20 -4.56 0.89
N PRO A 204 -0.32 -3.89 0.13
CA PRO A 204 -0.22 -2.43 0.15
C PRO A 204 -1.50 -1.70 -0.27
N LEU A 205 -2.30 -2.24 -1.20
CA LEU A 205 -3.60 -1.66 -1.56
C LEU A 205 -4.61 -1.75 -0.41
N GLU A 206 -4.60 -2.84 0.35
CA GLU A 206 -5.43 -2.98 1.55
C GLU A 206 -5.00 -1.97 2.63
N GLU A 207 -3.70 -1.82 2.87
CA GLU A 207 -3.17 -0.83 3.80
C GLU A 207 -3.46 0.62 3.38
N LEU A 208 -3.34 0.93 2.09
CA LEU A 208 -3.71 2.23 1.54
C LEU A 208 -5.19 2.52 1.73
N THR A 209 -6.04 1.51 1.48
CA THR A 209 -7.49 1.61 1.69
C THR A 209 -7.81 1.88 3.16
N ALA A 210 -7.20 1.14 4.08
CA ALA A 210 -7.36 1.34 5.52
C ALA A 210 -6.88 2.73 5.96
N THR A 211 -5.76 3.20 5.41
CA THR A 211 -5.21 4.54 5.70
C THR A 211 -6.11 5.64 5.17
N ALA A 212 -6.62 5.50 3.95
CA ALA A 212 -7.59 6.43 3.37
C ALA A 212 -8.86 6.51 4.23
N HIS A 213 -9.36 5.38 4.71
CA HIS A 213 -10.54 5.35 5.58
C HIS A 213 -10.28 6.07 6.91
N ARG A 214 -9.13 5.85 7.55
CA ARG A 214 -8.73 6.59 8.76
C ARG A 214 -8.58 8.09 8.52
N ALA A 215 -8.05 8.48 7.35
CA ALA A 215 -7.90 9.88 6.99
C ALA A 215 -9.27 10.57 6.81
N VAL A 216 -10.25 9.86 6.23
CA VAL A 216 -11.63 10.35 6.13
C VAL A 216 -12.24 10.55 7.52
N SER A 217 -12.16 9.54 8.40
CA SER A 217 -12.70 9.68 9.77
C SER A 217 -12.01 10.81 10.54
N ALA A 218 -10.69 10.96 10.42
CA ALA A 218 -9.97 12.06 11.05
C ALA A 218 -10.38 13.44 10.49
N ALA A 219 -10.72 13.51 9.20
CA ALA A 219 -11.24 14.74 8.59
C ALA A 219 -12.65 15.07 9.11
N GLU A 220 -13.54 14.09 9.25
CA GLU A 220 -14.88 14.26 9.83
C GLU A 220 -14.81 14.71 11.31
N ASP A 221 -13.89 14.12 12.09
CA ASP A 221 -13.63 14.53 13.47
C ASP A 221 -13.11 15.98 13.54
N ALA A 222 -12.17 16.34 12.64
CA ALA A 222 -11.63 17.69 12.56
C ALA A 222 -12.69 18.72 12.13
N GLU A 223 -13.56 18.37 11.20
CA GLU A 223 -14.70 19.21 10.79
C GLU A 223 -15.64 19.44 11.98
N SER A 224 -16.02 18.38 12.69
CA SER A 224 -16.87 18.46 13.88
C SER A 224 -16.24 19.34 14.97
N ALA A 225 -14.94 19.19 15.22
CA ALA A 225 -14.20 20.02 16.16
C ALA A 225 -14.17 21.50 15.72
N ALA A 226 -13.98 21.77 14.43
CA ALA A 226 -14.00 23.12 13.88
C ALA A 226 -15.39 23.78 14.01
N MET A 227 -16.47 23.04 13.76
CA MET A 227 -17.84 23.54 13.97
C MET A 227 -18.13 23.90 15.44
N ASN A 228 -17.69 23.04 16.36
CA ASN A 228 -17.80 23.30 17.79
C ASN A 228 -16.98 24.54 18.22
N ALA A 229 -15.75 24.66 17.73
CA ALA A 229 -14.90 25.82 17.98
C ALA A 229 -15.52 27.11 17.41
N GLY A 230 -16.12 27.06 16.22
CA GLY A 230 -16.83 28.19 15.62
C GLY A 230 -18.03 28.63 16.45
N SER A 231 -18.81 27.67 16.96
CA SER A 231 -19.94 27.96 17.86
C SER A 231 -19.47 28.58 19.18
N ALA A 232 -18.40 28.06 19.78
CA ALA A 232 -17.80 28.64 20.98
C ALA A 232 -17.27 30.07 20.74
N ALA A 233 -16.66 30.33 19.58
CA ALA A 233 -16.19 31.65 19.20
C ALA A 233 -17.35 32.66 19.08
N ASN A 234 -18.47 32.28 18.47
CA ASN A 234 -19.67 33.13 18.38
C ASN A 234 -20.23 33.44 19.77
N MET A 235 -20.31 32.45 20.67
CA MET A 235 -20.75 32.70 22.05
C MET A 235 -19.79 33.63 22.82
N LEU A 236 -18.49 33.55 22.55
CA LEU A 236 -17.51 34.48 23.12
C LEU A 236 -17.69 35.89 22.57
N GLU A 237 -18.00 36.05 21.27
CA GLU A 237 -18.31 37.35 20.67
C GLU A 237 -19.54 38.02 21.32
N ASP A 238 -20.62 37.26 21.53
CA ASP A 238 -21.81 37.72 22.26
C ASP A 238 -21.47 38.07 23.73
N GLY A 239 -20.59 37.28 24.35
CA GLY A 239 -20.09 37.54 25.70
C GLY A 239 -19.28 38.83 25.78
N VAL A 240 -18.38 39.07 24.82
CA VAL A 240 -17.55 40.28 24.75
C VAL A 240 -18.41 41.52 24.55
N THR A 241 -19.36 41.49 23.60
CA THR A 241 -20.28 42.63 23.39
C THR A 241 -21.15 42.94 24.62
N LYS A 242 -21.54 41.91 25.40
CA LYS A 242 -22.24 42.10 26.68
C LYS A 242 -21.35 42.76 27.74
N VAL A 243 -20.09 42.32 27.84
CA VAL A 243 -19.11 42.93 28.76
C VAL A 243 -18.83 44.38 28.38
N GLU A 244 -18.66 44.69 27.09
CA GLU A 244 -18.47 46.07 26.61
C GLU A 244 -19.64 46.98 27.01
N ARG A 245 -20.89 46.49 26.91
CA ARG A 245 -22.07 47.21 27.35
C ARG A 245 -22.04 47.48 28.87
N MET A 246 -21.74 46.46 29.67
CA MET A 246 -21.63 46.62 31.12
C MET A 246 -20.53 47.60 31.53
N VAL A 247 -19.38 47.58 30.86
CA VAL A 247 -18.28 48.53 31.12
C VAL A 247 -18.72 49.96 30.83
N ARG A 248 -19.47 50.18 29.75
CA ARG A 248 -20.02 51.50 29.41
C ARG A 248 -21.02 51.98 30.47
N ASP A 249 -21.95 51.12 30.87
CA ASP A 249 -22.97 51.47 31.86
C ASP A 249 -22.33 51.74 33.25
N LEU A 250 -21.26 51.02 33.60
CA LEU A 250 -20.49 51.29 34.82
C LEU A 250 -19.75 52.64 34.76
N SER A 251 -19.26 53.04 33.58
CA SER A 251 -18.62 54.34 33.38
C SER A 251 -19.60 55.50 33.62
N GLU A 252 -20.87 55.34 33.24
CA GLU A 252 -21.91 56.35 33.40
C GLU A 252 -22.27 56.57 34.88
N VAL A 253 -22.36 55.48 35.66
CA VAL A 253 -22.60 55.56 37.12
C VAL A 253 -21.43 56.20 37.87
N VAL A 254 -20.19 56.00 37.41
CA VAL A 254 -19.01 56.63 38.00
C VAL A 254 -18.99 58.14 37.75
N ASP A 255 -19.43 58.59 36.56
CA ASP A 255 -19.54 60.01 36.24
C ASP A 255 -20.62 60.72 37.09
N GLU A 256 -21.76 60.06 37.37
CA GLU A 256 -22.80 60.61 38.26
C GLU A 256 -22.31 60.80 39.70
N LEU A 257 -21.48 59.90 40.23
CA LEU A 257 -20.97 59.97 41.60
C LEU A 257 -19.90 61.07 41.81
N GLN A 258 -19.23 61.53 40.74
CA GLN A 258 -18.23 62.59 40.85
C GLN A 258 -18.83 64.00 40.90
N ASP A 259 -20.05 64.20 40.41
CA ASP A 259 -20.68 65.53 40.31
C ASP A 259 -21.26 66.06 41.64
N ASP A 260 -21.42 65.20 42.65
CA ASP A 260 -22.05 65.51 43.96
C ASP A 260 -21.07 65.71 45.14
N SER A 261 -19.75 65.75 44.90
CA SER A 261 -18.78 65.98 45.98
C SER A 261 -18.71 67.47 46.41
N LEU A 262 -18.68 67.71 47.73
CA LEU A 262 -18.66 69.05 48.32
C LEU A 262 -17.46 69.89 47.86
N ASP A 263 -16.32 69.25 47.60
CA ASP A 263 -15.10 69.88 47.09
C ASP A 263 -15.23 70.37 45.63
N ALA A 264 -15.98 69.65 44.80
CA ALA A 264 -16.27 70.05 43.42
C ALA A 264 -17.21 71.27 43.37
N LEU A 265 -18.23 71.31 44.23
CA LEU A 265 -19.16 72.44 44.34
C LEU A 265 -18.46 73.72 44.84
N VAL A 266 -17.60 73.61 45.85
CA VAL A 266 -16.81 74.76 46.37
C VAL A 266 -15.91 75.34 45.28
N SER A 267 -15.22 74.48 44.51
CA SER A 267 -14.36 74.90 43.41
C SER A 267 -15.13 75.62 42.31
N ARG A 268 -16.33 75.12 41.95
CA ARG A 268 -17.20 75.75 40.94
C ARG A 268 -17.69 77.12 41.39
N VAL A 269 -18.15 77.28 42.65
CA VAL A 269 -18.58 78.59 43.18
C VAL A 269 -17.44 79.60 43.12
N PHE A 270 -16.23 79.18 43.49
CA PHE A 270 -15.04 80.03 43.42
C PHE A 270 -14.77 80.53 42.00
N HIS A 271 -14.76 79.62 41.02
CA HIS A 271 -14.54 79.97 39.61
C HIS A 271 -15.63 80.89 39.06
N LEU A 272 -16.88 80.63 39.40
CA LEU A 272 -18.02 81.42 38.92
C LEU A 272 -17.99 82.84 39.49
N ARG A 273 -17.75 83.00 40.80
CA ARG A 273 -17.59 84.33 41.43
C ARG A 273 -16.49 85.16 40.76
N ARG A 274 -15.35 84.53 40.45
CA ARG A 274 -14.25 85.18 39.73
C ARG A 274 -14.66 85.63 38.33
N ARG A 275 -15.45 84.84 37.63
CA ARG A 275 -15.99 85.19 36.31
C ARG A 275 -16.97 86.35 36.38
N VAL A 276 -17.88 86.35 37.35
CA VAL A 276 -18.81 87.47 37.60
C VAL A 276 -18.03 88.75 37.88
N TRP A 277 -17.02 88.69 38.75
CA TRP A 277 -16.17 89.84 39.07
C TRP A 277 -15.46 90.40 37.84
N TRP A 278 -14.91 89.53 37.00
CA TRP A 278 -14.23 89.94 35.77
C TRP A 278 -15.18 90.67 34.81
N VAL A 279 -16.36 90.09 34.57
CA VAL A 279 -17.35 90.67 33.66
C VAL A 279 -17.89 92.01 34.20
N PHE A 280 -18.17 92.09 35.49
CA PHE A 280 -18.55 93.34 36.16
C PHE A 280 -17.48 94.43 36.01
N SER A 281 -16.21 94.06 36.21
CA SER A 281 -15.08 94.99 36.11
C SER A 281 -14.91 95.51 34.67
N LEU A 282 -15.03 94.64 33.67
CA LEU A 282 -14.99 95.05 32.26
C LEU A 282 -16.09 96.06 31.93
N ASP A 283 -17.32 95.79 32.38
CA ASP A 283 -18.50 96.61 32.08
C ASP A 283 -18.46 97.98 32.77
N THR A 284 -17.85 98.06 33.95
CA THR A 284 -17.85 99.28 34.79
C THR A 284 -16.53 100.06 34.79
N SER A 285 -15.44 99.50 34.26
CA SER A 285 -14.06 100.04 34.27
C SER A 285 -13.90 101.52 33.86
N LYS A 286 -14.77 102.04 32.97
CA LYS A 286 -14.67 103.40 32.42
C LYS A 286 -15.57 104.43 33.12
N ARG A 287 -16.20 104.10 34.25
CA ARG A 287 -17.19 104.97 34.92
C ARG A 287 -16.74 105.33 36.33
N SER A 288 -16.38 106.59 36.56
CA SER A 288 -16.12 107.17 37.88
C SER A 288 -17.35 107.95 38.36
N SER A 289 -18.26 107.29 39.05
CA SER A 289 -19.34 107.95 39.79
C SER A 289 -19.46 107.35 41.18
N THR A 290 -19.95 108.13 42.14
CA THR A 290 -20.20 107.67 43.53
C THR A 290 -21.13 106.45 43.57
N ALA A 291 -22.05 106.33 42.61
CA ALA A 291 -22.90 105.16 42.44
C ALA A 291 -22.11 103.93 41.97
N ALA A 292 -21.18 104.09 41.03
CA ALA A 292 -20.32 103.00 40.55
C ALA A 292 -19.38 102.49 41.65
N GLU A 293 -18.82 103.38 42.47
CA GLU A 293 -17.98 102.99 43.61
C GLU A 293 -18.75 102.20 44.67
N ARG A 294 -19.98 102.63 45.01
CA ARG A 294 -20.83 101.92 45.96
C ARG A 294 -21.18 100.52 45.46
N LEU A 295 -21.53 100.39 44.18
CA LEU A 295 -21.85 99.11 43.55
C LEU A 295 -20.62 98.19 43.51
N THR A 296 -19.45 98.72 43.18
CA THR A 296 -18.18 97.99 43.15
C THR A 296 -17.85 97.43 44.53
N ARG A 297 -18.01 98.23 45.59
CA ARG A 297 -17.78 97.79 46.96
C ARG A 297 -18.71 96.65 47.35
N TRP A 298 -19.98 96.73 46.98
CA TRP A 298 -20.97 95.68 47.26
C TRP A 298 -20.64 94.40 46.49
N MET A 299 -20.38 94.47 45.19
CA MET A 299 -20.01 93.30 44.37
C MET A 299 -18.76 92.61 44.90
N ARG A 300 -17.74 93.39 45.27
CA ARG A 300 -16.52 92.83 45.86
C ARG A 300 -16.82 92.07 47.14
N GLN A 301 -17.62 92.66 48.05
CA GLN A 301 -17.99 92.01 49.31
C GLN A 301 -18.74 90.69 49.10
N GLN A 302 -19.63 90.61 48.11
CA GLN A 302 -20.39 89.37 47.85
C GLN A 302 -19.51 88.29 47.22
N LEU A 303 -18.68 88.66 46.25
CA LEU A 303 -17.88 87.70 45.49
C LEU A 303 -16.60 87.26 46.22
N SER A 304 -16.17 87.99 47.25
CA SER A 304 -15.00 87.66 48.07
C SER A 304 -15.36 87.15 49.47
N GLY A 305 -16.64 86.91 49.76
CA GLY A 305 -17.05 86.30 51.04
C GLY A 305 -16.63 84.83 51.13
N ASP A 306 -16.73 84.23 52.31
CA ASP A 306 -16.49 82.79 52.46
C ASP A 306 -17.52 81.98 51.64
N ILE A 307 -17.07 80.86 51.09
CA ILE A 307 -17.95 79.91 50.40
C ILE A 307 -18.60 79.03 51.47
N SER A 308 -19.90 78.76 51.33
CA SER A 308 -20.63 78.00 52.34
C SER A 308 -20.15 76.54 52.33
N PRO A 309 -20.05 75.88 53.50
CA PRO A 309 -19.85 74.44 53.56
C PRO A 309 -21.13 73.64 53.24
N GLU A 310 -22.26 74.30 52.95
CA GLU A 310 -23.52 73.62 52.63
C GLU A 310 -23.70 73.48 51.12
N ALA A 311 -23.78 72.24 50.63
CA ALA A 311 -23.96 71.93 49.21
C ALA A 311 -25.19 72.63 48.60
N ALA A 312 -26.32 72.63 49.31
CA ALA A 312 -27.54 73.31 48.86
C ALA A 312 -27.35 74.81 48.64
N ARG A 313 -26.57 75.47 49.49
CA ARG A 313 -26.26 76.90 49.38
C ARG A 313 -25.31 77.20 48.23
N ASN A 314 -24.32 76.33 48.01
CA ASN A 314 -23.41 76.45 46.87
C ASN A 314 -24.11 76.20 45.53
N SER A 315 -24.94 75.17 45.43
CA SER A 315 -25.76 74.88 44.23
C SER A 315 -26.79 75.97 43.95
N TRP A 316 -27.32 76.62 44.99
CA TRP A 316 -28.17 77.80 44.84
C TRP A 316 -27.38 79.00 44.32
N GLU A 317 -26.22 79.28 44.93
CA GLU A 317 -25.37 80.40 44.54
C GLU A 317 -24.85 80.27 43.10
N LEU A 318 -24.48 79.05 42.68
CA LEU A 318 -24.12 78.75 41.29
C LEU A 318 -25.22 79.17 40.32
N ARG A 319 -26.47 78.75 40.59
CA ARG A 319 -27.62 79.10 39.75
C ARG A 319 -27.86 80.60 39.65
N VAL A 320 -27.79 81.32 40.78
CA VAL A 320 -27.98 82.78 40.81
C VAL A 320 -26.94 83.51 39.96
N TRP A 321 -25.66 83.15 40.10
CA TRP A 321 -24.59 83.81 39.35
C TRP A 321 -24.56 83.40 37.86
N ASP A 322 -24.89 82.15 37.54
CA ASP A 322 -25.00 81.72 36.14
C ASP A 322 -26.16 82.39 35.42
N GLN A 323 -27.32 82.47 36.08
CA GLN A 323 -28.48 83.20 35.55
C GLN A 323 -28.12 84.67 35.29
N LEU A 324 -27.45 85.33 36.24
CA LEU A 324 -26.97 86.71 36.07
C LEU A 324 -26.07 86.87 34.84
N LEU A 325 -25.14 85.93 34.63
CA LEU A 325 -24.24 85.96 33.46
C LEU A 325 -25.00 85.69 32.15
N ALA A 326 -26.02 84.84 32.17
CA ALA A 326 -26.89 84.59 31.02
C ALA A 326 -27.69 85.85 30.65
N GLU A 327 -28.39 86.46 31.61
CA GLU A 327 -29.16 87.70 31.41
C GLU A 327 -28.26 88.87 30.95
N ARG A 328 -27.03 88.94 31.45
CA ARG A 328 -26.03 89.93 31.01
C ARG A 328 -25.67 89.75 29.53
N LYS A 329 -25.62 88.50 29.05
CA LYS A 329 -25.33 88.19 27.63
C LYS A 329 -26.47 88.63 26.72
N GLU A 330 -27.70 88.61 27.22
CA GLU A 330 -28.92 89.02 26.49
C GLU A 330 -29.12 90.55 26.44
N GLN A 331 -28.39 91.32 27.25
CA GLN A 331 -28.42 92.78 27.16
C GLN A 331 -28.00 93.28 25.78
N LYS A 332 -28.64 94.35 25.29
CA LYS A 332 -28.37 94.94 23.97
C LYS A 332 -26.88 95.34 23.84
N GLY A 333 -26.12 94.57 23.05
CA GLY A 333 -24.67 94.74 22.88
C GLY A 333 -23.79 93.84 23.77
N GLY A 334 -24.37 92.86 24.47
CA GLY A 334 -23.67 91.85 25.26
C GLY A 334 -22.85 92.42 26.41
N ARG A 335 -23.23 93.59 26.94
CA ARG A 335 -22.57 94.29 28.06
C ARG A 335 -23.61 94.83 29.03
N GLY A 336 -23.39 94.65 30.32
CA GLY A 336 -24.23 95.23 31.36
C GLY A 336 -23.94 96.71 31.53
N THR A 337 -24.96 97.56 31.42
CA THR A 337 -24.79 98.98 31.76
C THR A 337 -24.72 99.17 33.27
N LEU A 338 -24.18 100.29 33.76
CA LEU A 338 -24.17 100.58 35.21
C LEU A 338 -25.59 100.58 35.82
N LYS A 339 -26.59 101.04 35.06
CA LYS A 339 -28.00 101.00 35.47
C LYS A 339 -28.50 99.56 35.62
N TRP A 340 -28.15 98.70 34.66
CA TRP A 340 -28.49 97.27 34.71
C TRP A 340 -27.82 96.58 35.90
N TRP A 341 -26.51 96.75 36.08
CA TRP A 341 -25.78 96.17 37.21
C TRP A 341 -26.32 96.65 38.57
N THR A 342 -26.80 97.90 38.65
CA THR A 342 -27.44 98.42 39.87
C THR A 342 -28.78 97.72 40.13
N SER A 343 -29.57 97.46 39.08
CA SER A 343 -30.84 96.72 39.19
C SER A 343 -30.61 95.26 39.57
N ALA A 344 -29.70 94.58 38.87
CA ALA A 344 -29.36 93.19 39.13
C ALA A 344 -28.78 93.01 40.54
N ALA A 345 -27.94 93.94 41.01
CA ALA A 345 -27.45 93.92 42.39
C ALA A 345 -28.57 94.09 43.43
N ALA A 346 -29.59 94.90 43.14
CA ALA A 346 -30.74 95.04 44.03
C ALA A 346 -31.58 93.75 44.08
N GLU A 347 -31.74 93.09 42.93
CA GLU A 347 -32.47 91.82 42.81
C GLU A 347 -31.74 90.68 43.51
N ILE A 348 -30.45 90.52 43.27
CA ILE A 348 -29.60 89.54 43.96
C ILE A 348 -29.59 89.81 45.47
N LYS A 349 -29.54 91.08 45.89
CA LYS A 349 -29.65 91.44 47.30
C LYS A 349 -31.01 91.06 47.91
N SER A 350 -32.07 91.03 47.11
CA SER A 350 -33.37 90.49 47.53
C SER A 350 -33.30 88.97 47.71
N TYR A 351 -32.74 88.26 46.72
CA TYR A 351 -32.56 86.80 46.78
C TYR A 351 -31.67 86.35 47.94
N LEU A 352 -30.64 87.14 48.27
CA LEU A 352 -29.73 86.87 49.40
C LEU A 352 -30.36 87.14 50.78
N LYS A 353 -31.45 87.91 50.87
CA LYS A 353 -32.13 88.19 52.14
C LYS A 353 -33.26 87.22 52.46
N SER A 354 -33.93 86.71 51.44
CA SER A 354 -34.99 85.72 51.55
C SER A 354 -34.87 84.73 50.39
N PRO A 355 -34.21 83.57 50.58
CA PRO A 355 -34.08 82.56 49.54
C PRO A 355 -35.41 81.83 49.36
N ALA A 356 -36.36 82.46 48.66
CA ALA A 356 -37.60 81.85 48.23
C ALA A 356 -37.75 82.11 46.73
N PHE A 357 -37.13 81.24 45.94
CA PHE A 357 -37.37 81.19 44.50
C PHE A 357 -38.57 80.27 44.26
N GLN A 358 -39.66 80.81 43.73
CA GLN A 358 -40.81 80.00 43.32
C GLN A 358 -40.38 79.07 42.19
N GLY A 359 -40.46 77.75 42.42
CA GLY A 359 -40.29 76.76 41.36
C GLY A 359 -41.43 76.86 40.34
N PRO A 360 -41.19 76.52 39.06
CA PRO A 360 -42.22 76.52 38.03
C PRO A 360 -43.34 75.53 38.34
N ASP A 361 -44.58 75.95 38.06
CA ASP A 361 -45.80 75.15 38.18
C ASP A 361 -45.81 74.13 37.03
N LEU A 362 -45.71 72.83 37.35
CA LEU A 362 -45.74 71.73 36.38
C LEU A 362 -47.10 71.01 36.49
N PRO A 363 -48.03 71.19 35.54
CA PRO A 363 -49.24 70.37 35.50
C PRO A 363 -48.94 68.95 35.01
N ASP A 364 -49.40 67.98 35.79
CA ASP A 364 -49.89 66.65 35.38
C ASP A 364 -48.93 65.54 34.90
N LEU A 365 -47.72 65.46 35.46
CA LEU A 365 -46.84 64.28 35.41
C LEU A 365 -47.52 62.98 35.88
N ARG A 366 -48.50 63.06 36.79
CA ARG A 366 -49.22 61.87 37.28
C ARG A 366 -50.14 61.24 36.23
N THR A 367 -50.65 62.04 35.31
CA THR A 367 -51.58 61.56 34.29
C THR A 367 -50.83 60.91 33.13
N GLU A 368 -49.67 61.45 32.74
CA GLU A 368 -48.76 60.81 31.77
C GLU A 368 -48.16 59.52 32.33
N LEU A 369 -47.66 59.52 33.59
CA LEU A 369 -47.07 58.32 34.19
C LEU A 369 -48.09 57.18 34.35
N ASN A 370 -49.33 57.50 34.68
CA ASN A 370 -50.40 56.49 34.76
C ASN A 370 -50.82 55.98 33.38
N GLY A 371 -50.69 56.79 32.32
CA GLY A 371 -50.90 56.34 30.94
C GLY A 371 -49.89 55.27 30.55
N ASP A 372 -48.60 55.58 30.73
CA ASP A 372 -47.50 54.68 30.39
C ASP A 372 -47.53 53.38 31.22
N ILE A 373 -47.89 53.46 32.50
CA ILE A 373 -48.02 52.28 33.36
C ILE A 373 -49.16 51.36 32.90
N ASN A 374 -50.31 51.92 32.49
CA ASN A 374 -51.44 51.11 32.02
C ASN A 374 -51.14 50.45 30.68
N GLU A 375 -50.49 51.16 29.75
CA GLU A 375 -50.06 50.60 28.46
C GLU A 375 -49.04 49.47 28.67
N ALA A 376 -48.10 49.65 29.60
CA ALA A 376 -47.12 48.63 29.96
C ALA A 376 -47.71 47.43 30.75
N LEU A 377 -48.93 47.53 31.31
CA LEU A 377 -49.63 46.42 31.96
C LEU A 377 -50.49 45.61 30.98
N ASP A 378 -50.91 46.20 29.86
CA ASP A 378 -51.70 45.53 28.82
C ASP A 378 -50.83 44.74 27.81
N ASP A 379 -49.52 45.01 27.75
CA ASP A 379 -48.56 44.25 26.94
C ASP A 379 -48.03 43.00 27.70
N PRO A 380 -48.35 41.77 27.26
CA PRO A 380 -47.91 40.54 27.93
C PRO A 380 -46.40 40.28 27.82
N GLU A 381 -45.67 40.98 26.94
CA GLU A 381 -44.20 40.90 26.86
C GLU A 381 -43.49 42.02 27.66
N SER A 382 -44.24 42.91 28.31
CA SER A 382 -43.69 44.00 29.12
C SER A 382 -43.18 43.51 30.48
N LEU A 383 -41.98 43.99 30.85
CA LEU A 383 -41.38 43.77 32.17
C LEU A 383 -42.28 44.22 33.33
N THR A 384 -43.14 45.23 33.10
CA THR A 384 -44.11 45.72 34.10
C THR A 384 -45.22 44.70 34.34
N HIS A 385 -45.65 43.98 33.31
CA HIS A 385 -46.62 42.89 33.40
C HIS A 385 -46.01 41.68 34.14
N GLU A 386 -44.79 41.26 33.78
CA GLU A 386 -44.06 40.18 34.47
C GLU A 386 -43.86 40.48 35.97
N PHE A 387 -43.55 41.73 36.32
CA PHE A 387 -43.37 42.13 37.71
C PHE A 387 -44.69 42.15 38.49
N TYR A 388 -45.79 42.59 37.88
CA TYR A 388 -47.13 42.57 38.50
C TYR A 388 -47.63 41.14 38.77
N ASP A 389 -47.42 40.23 37.81
CA ASP A 389 -47.72 38.80 37.96
C ASP A 389 -46.88 38.13 39.06
N SER A 390 -45.65 38.60 39.27
CA SER A 390 -44.77 38.10 40.34
C SER A 390 -45.20 38.55 41.75
N LEU A 391 -45.96 39.65 41.87
CA LEU A 391 -46.48 40.17 43.14
C LEU A 391 -47.83 39.57 43.55
N GLN A 392 -48.54 38.89 42.64
CA GLN A 392 -49.81 38.20 42.92
C GLN A 392 -49.67 36.70 43.20
N ARG A 393 -48.46 36.13 43.04
CA ARG A 393 -48.09 34.78 43.48
C ARG A 393 -47.45 34.82 44.85
#